data_AF-A0A835E9F8-F1
#
_entry.id   AF-A0A835E9F8-F1
#
_cell.length_a   1.000
_cell.length_b   1.000
_cell.length_c   1.000
_cell.angle_alpha   90.00
_cell.angle_beta   90.00
_cell.angle_gamma   90.00
#
_symmetry.space_group_name_H-M   'P 1'
#
loop_
_entity.id
_entity.type
_entity.pdbx_description
1 polymer ?
#
loop_
_entity_poly.entity_id
_entity_poly.type
_entity_poly.pdbx_seq_one_letter_code
_entity_poly.pdbx_strand_id
1 'polypeptide(L)'
;MVARFFVLVAVAQLVAMATRGVAAQMSGVGKIISESLFNSMLPNRDNASCPAKGFYTYEAFITAASAFPEFGTSGSPELMKRELAAFFGQTSQETTGRTIAAEDQYQSGYCYKEAKEEFRDAPYRPYYGRGPVQLAW
;
A
#
# COMPACT_ATOMS: atom_id res chain seq x y z
N MET A 1 16.39 40.28 5.04
CA MET A 1 16.31 39.68 3.69
C MET A 1 16.38 38.15 3.70
N VAL A 2 17.15 37.54 4.61
CA VAL A 2 17.38 36.09 4.67
C VAL A 2 16.10 35.26 4.92
N ALA A 3 15.23 35.67 5.85
CA ALA A 3 14.01 34.91 6.20
C ALA A 3 12.99 34.77 5.06
N ARG A 4 12.88 35.78 4.17
CA ARG A 4 11.97 35.74 3.02
C ARG A 4 12.42 34.75 1.95
N PHE A 5 13.73 34.56 1.81
CA PHE A 5 14.31 33.57 0.89
C PHE A 5 14.02 32.14 1.36
N PHE A 6 14.14 31.86 2.66
CA PHE A 6 13.84 30.54 3.22
C PHE A 6 12.36 30.16 3.10
N VAL A 7 11.44 31.11 3.29
CA VAL A 7 10.00 30.86 3.11
C VAL A 7 9.67 30.54 1.64
N LEU A 8 10.26 31.27 0.68
CA LEU A 8 10.04 31.02 -0.74
C LEU A 8 10.58 29.65 -1.18
N VAL A 9 11.75 29.24 -0.67
CA VAL A 9 12.31 27.91 -0.95
C VAL A 9 11.46 26.79 -0.34
N ALA A 10 10.99 26.95 0.90
CA ALA A 10 10.14 25.97 1.55
C ALA A 10 8.78 25.80 0.84
N VAL A 11 8.17 26.91 0.41
CA VAL A 11 6.91 26.89 -0.37
C VAL A 11 7.14 26.26 -1.74
N ALA A 12 8.24 26.57 -2.43
CA ALA A 12 8.57 25.95 -3.72
C ALA A 12 8.78 24.43 -3.61
N GLN A 13 9.42 23.95 -2.53
CA GLN A 13 9.57 22.51 -2.28
C GLN A 13 8.25 21.83 -1.91
N LEU A 14 7.40 22.47 -1.12
CA LEU A 14 6.05 21.97 -0.81
C LEU A 14 5.19 21.84 -2.07
N VAL A 15 5.24 22.85 -2.94
CA VAL A 15 4.53 22.83 -4.24
C VAL A 15 5.11 21.74 -5.15
N ALA A 16 6.43 21.56 -5.20
CA ALA A 16 7.07 20.51 -6.00
C ALA A 16 6.77 19.07 -5.49
N MET A 17 6.62 18.88 -4.18
CA MET A 17 6.19 17.60 -3.62
C MET A 17 4.72 17.31 -3.95
N ALA A 18 3.84 18.32 -3.83
CA ALA A 18 2.43 18.19 -4.16
C ALA A 18 2.21 17.88 -5.66
N THR A 19 2.96 18.51 -6.56
CA THR A 19 2.82 18.26 -8.01
C THR A 19 3.36 16.89 -8.45
N ARG A 20 4.34 16.32 -7.74
CA ARG A 20 4.84 14.96 -7.97
C ARG A 20 3.82 13.90 -7.56
N GLY A 21 3.14 14.08 -6.42
CA GLY A 21 2.06 13.20 -5.99
C GLY A 21 0.91 13.17 -7.00
N VAL A 22 0.48 14.33 -7.50
CA VAL A 22 -0.59 14.45 -8.51
C VAL A 22 -0.19 13.87 -9.87
N ALA A 23 1.07 14.01 -10.29
CA ALA A 23 1.52 13.42 -11.57
C ALA A 23 1.61 11.88 -11.51
N ALA A 24 2.01 11.31 -10.37
CA ALA A 24 1.96 9.86 -10.14
C ALA A 24 0.51 9.35 -10.01
N GLN A 25 -0.39 10.17 -9.45
CA GLN A 25 -1.84 9.88 -9.37
C GLN A 25 -2.49 9.75 -10.76
N MET A 26 -2.03 10.51 -11.75
CA MET A 26 -2.58 10.57 -13.12
C MET A 26 -1.82 9.71 -14.14
N SER A 27 -0.78 8.98 -13.74
CA SER A 27 0.03 8.11 -14.60
C SER A 27 0.31 6.75 -13.95
N GLY A 28 0.43 5.68 -14.73
CA GLY A 28 0.64 4.32 -14.21
C GLY A 28 -0.61 3.67 -13.59
N VAL A 29 -0.43 2.90 -12.51
CA VAL A 29 -1.47 2.04 -11.90
C VAL A 29 -2.69 2.81 -11.37
N GLY A 30 -2.55 4.11 -11.05
CA GLY A 30 -3.65 4.97 -10.58
C GLY A 30 -4.79 5.13 -11.59
N LYS A 31 -4.53 4.85 -12.88
CA LYS A 31 -5.57 4.82 -13.94
C LYS A 31 -6.50 3.60 -13.85
N ILE A 32 -6.03 2.51 -13.22
CA ILE A 32 -6.79 1.27 -13.06
C ILE A 32 -7.33 1.19 -11.64
N ILE A 33 -6.50 1.52 -10.64
CA ILE A 33 -6.85 1.50 -9.22
C ILE A 33 -7.01 2.93 -8.74
N SER A 34 -8.24 3.44 -8.78
CA SER A 34 -8.59 4.67 -8.08
C SER A 34 -8.53 4.47 -6.56
N GLU A 35 -8.43 5.57 -5.81
CA GLU A 35 -8.51 5.51 -4.34
C GLU A 35 -9.82 4.86 -3.86
N SER A 36 -10.94 5.16 -4.53
CA SER A 36 -12.23 4.54 -4.24
C SER A 36 -12.21 3.02 -4.46
N LEU A 37 -11.58 2.54 -5.54
CA LEU A 37 -11.44 1.11 -5.81
C LEU A 37 -10.48 0.44 -4.82
N PHE A 38 -9.37 1.09 -4.46
CA PHE A 38 -8.46 0.62 -3.41
C PHE A 38 -9.20 0.44 -2.08
N ASN A 39 -10.01 1.42 -1.69
CA ASN A 39 -10.82 1.36 -0.47
C ASN A 39 -11.90 0.27 -0.55
N SER A 40 -12.54 0.04 -1.70
CA SER A 40 -13.52 -1.03 -1.85
C SER A 40 -12.91 -2.43 -1.89
N MET A 41 -11.70 -2.57 -2.43
CA MET A 41 -10.98 -3.86 -2.44
C MET A 41 -10.44 -4.23 -1.05
N LEU A 42 -10.12 -3.23 -0.22
CA LEU A 42 -9.55 -3.41 1.12
C LEU A 42 -10.44 -2.76 2.20
N PRO A 43 -11.71 -3.20 2.35
CA PRO A 43 -12.72 -2.49 3.12
C PRO A 43 -12.48 -2.51 4.64
N ASN A 44 -11.87 -3.58 5.18
CA ASN A 44 -11.69 -3.74 6.63
C ASN A 44 -10.27 -3.43 7.13
N ARG A 45 -9.33 -3.00 6.26
CA ARG A 45 -7.93 -2.78 6.64
C ARG A 45 -7.77 -1.74 7.77
N ASP A 46 -8.69 -0.78 7.84
CA ASP A 46 -8.68 0.34 8.79
C ASP A 46 -9.66 0.13 9.97
N ASN A 47 -10.17 -1.09 10.14
CA ASN A 47 -10.97 -1.47 11.32
C ASN A 47 -10.14 -1.29 12.60
N ALA A 48 -10.77 -0.89 13.70
CA ALA A 48 -10.12 -0.74 15.00
C ALA A 48 -9.44 -2.03 15.51
N SER A 49 -9.93 -3.20 15.08
CA SER A 49 -9.33 -4.50 15.42
C SER A 49 -8.06 -4.83 14.63
N CYS A 50 -7.69 -4.03 13.61
CA CYS A 50 -6.50 -4.28 12.79
C CYS A 50 -5.26 -3.54 13.32
N PRO A 51 -4.18 -4.25 13.69
CA PRO A 51 -2.94 -3.63 14.14
C PRO A 51 -2.27 -2.71 13.10
N ALA A 52 -2.57 -2.91 11.81
CA ALA A 52 -2.08 -2.07 10.72
C ALA A 52 -3.00 -0.89 10.35
N LYS A 53 -4.04 -0.60 11.14
CA LYS A 53 -4.96 0.53 10.89
C LYS A 53 -4.21 1.82 10.58
N GLY A 54 -4.51 2.44 9.44
CA GLY A 54 -3.91 3.68 8.95
C GLY A 54 -2.50 3.53 8.36
N PHE A 55 -1.93 2.32 8.31
CA PHE A 55 -0.59 2.08 7.78
C PHE A 55 -0.58 1.94 6.26
N TYR A 56 -1.54 1.17 5.71
CA TYR A 56 -1.63 0.91 4.28
C TYR A 56 -2.51 1.96 3.60
N THR A 57 -1.89 3.04 3.17
CA THR A 57 -2.57 4.15 2.48
C THR A 57 -2.48 3.99 0.97
N TYR A 58 -3.47 4.56 0.28
CA TYR A 58 -3.48 4.61 -1.18
C TYR A 58 -2.28 5.42 -1.73
N GLU A 59 -1.94 6.53 -1.07
CA GLU A 59 -0.76 7.35 -1.42
C GLU A 59 0.53 6.52 -1.37
N ALA A 60 0.69 5.67 -0.34
CA ALA A 60 1.86 4.79 -0.22
C ALA A 60 1.88 3.72 -1.33
N PHE A 61 0.72 3.16 -1.69
CA PHE A 61 0.61 2.23 -2.81
C PHE A 61 1.01 2.88 -4.14
N ILE A 62 0.47 4.07 -4.47
CA ILE A 62 0.82 4.79 -5.71
C ILE A 62 2.30 5.17 -5.73
N THR A 63 2.83 5.65 -4.60
CA THR A 63 4.26 5.98 -4.46
C THR A 63 5.14 4.75 -4.71
N ALA A 64 4.82 3.61 -4.10
CA ALA A 64 5.57 2.37 -4.30
C ALA A 64 5.47 1.87 -5.76
N ALA A 65 4.28 1.86 -6.33
CA ALA A 65 4.06 1.43 -7.72
C ALA A 65 4.82 2.32 -8.72
N SER A 66 4.96 3.62 -8.45
CA SER A 66 5.72 4.54 -9.31
C SER A 66 7.21 4.20 -9.42
N ALA A 67 7.76 3.46 -8.45
CA ALA A 67 9.14 2.97 -8.49
C ALA A 67 9.33 1.75 -9.40
N PHE A 68 8.24 1.09 -9.79
CA PHE A 68 8.22 -0.11 -10.65
C PHE A 68 7.37 0.17 -11.89
N PRO A 69 7.90 0.89 -12.90
CA PRO A 69 7.11 1.46 -13.99
C PRO A 69 6.40 0.43 -14.88
N GLU A 70 6.81 -0.84 -14.85
CA GLU A 70 6.19 -1.95 -15.59
C GLU A 70 5.05 -2.64 -14.82
N PHE A 71 4.98 -2.45 -13.50
CA PHE A 71 4.00 -3.07 -12.62
C PHE A 71 2.60 -2.53 -12.90
N GLY A 72 1.68 -3.40 -13.31
CA GLY A 72 0.28 -3.06 -13.57
C GLY A 72 0.07 -2.09 -14.74
N THR A 73 1.07 -1.92 -15.61
CA THR A 73 1.07 -0.99 -16.75
C THR A 73 1.47 -1.66 -18.07
N SER A 74 1.78 -2.95 -18.04
CA SER A 74 2.30 -3.72 -19.17
C SER A 74 1.27 -4.71 -19.73
N GLY A 75 1.21 -4.83 -21.06
CA GLY A 75 0.32 -5.77 -21.74
C GLY A 75 -1.07 -5.21 -22.02
N SER A 76 -2.08 -6.10 -22.12
CA SER A 76 -3.48 -5.69 -22.37
C SER A 76 -4.15 -5.15 -21.10
N PRO A 77 -5.25 -4.38 -21.21
CA PRO A 77 -6.03 -3.94 -20.06
C PRO A 77 -6.46 -5.07 -19.12
N GLU A 78 -6.78 -6.25 -19.66
CA GLU A 78 -7.12 -7.45 -18.89
C GLU A 78 -5.91 -8.00 -18.14
N LEU A 79 -4.73 -8.01 -18.77
CA LEU A 79 -3.49 -8.44 -18.12
C LEU A 79 -3.11 -7.51 -16.97
N MET A 80 -3.17 -6.20 -17.18
CA MET A 80 -2.90 -5.21 -16.15
C MET A 80 -3.83 -5.35 -14.95
N LYS A 81 -5.15 -5.48 -15.19
CA LYS A 81 -6.13 -5.75 -14.12
C LYS A 81 -5.86 -7.06 -13.39
N ARG A 82 -5.46 -8.11 -14.11
CA ARG A 82 -5.17 -9.42 -13.52
C ARG A 82 -3.91 -9.40 -12.67
N GLU A 83 -2.86 -8.70 -13.10
CA GLU A 83 -1.63 -8.51 -12.33
C GLU A 83 -1.93 -7.79 -11.01
N LEU A 84 -2.66 -6.68 -11.07
CA LEU A 84 -3.05 -5.92 -9.88
C LEU A 84 -3.95 -6.73 -8.94
N ALA A 85 -4.92 -7.45 -9.48
CA ALA A 85 -5.76 -8.36 -8.70
C ALA A 85 -4.93 -9.48 -8.04
N ALA A 86 -3.95 -10.05 -8.75
CA ALA A 86 -3.06 -11.07 -8.20
C ALA A 86 -2.18 -10.50 -7.08
N PHE A 87 -1.61 -9.30 -7.27
CA PHE A 87 -0.83 -8.61 -6.25
C PHE A 87 -1.67 -8.38 -4.99
N PHE A 88 -2.85 -7.76 -5.11
CA PHE A 88 -3.74 -7.52 -3.97
C PHE A 88 -4.24 -8.81 -3.34
N GLY A 89 -4.52 -9.85 -4.12
CA GLY A 89 -4.93 -11.16 -3.62
C GLY A 89 -3.86 -11.82 -2.75
N GLN A 90 -2.63 -11.92 -3.27
CA GLN A 90 -1.50 -12.53 -2.55
C GLN A 90 -1.16 -11.75 -1.28
N THR A 91 -0.99 -10.44 -1.41
CA THR A 91 -0.64 -9.59 -0.26
C THR A 91 -1.75 -9.53 0.79
N SER A 92 -3.03 -9.59 0.39
CA SER A 92 -4.15 -9.71 1.32
C SER A 92 -4.11 -11.03 2.09
N GLN A 93 -3.72 -12.13 1.43
CA GLN A 93 -3.57 -13.43 2.07
C GLN A 93 -2.46 -13.43 3.13
N GLU A 94 -1.33 -12.78 2.85
CA GLU A 94 -0.20 -12.68 3.78
C GLU A 94 -0.49 -11.79 4.98
N THR A 95 -1.34 -10.78 4.82
CA THR A 95 -1.63 -9.75 5.84
C THR A 95 -3.01 -9.87 6.48
N THR A 96 -3.70 -11.00 6.24
CA THR A 96 -5.09 -11.19 6.63
C THR A 96 -5.31 -11.16 8.15
N GLY A 97 -6.39 -10.52 8.55
CA GLY A 97 -6.91 -10.51 9.92
C GLY A 97 -7.39 -11.88 10.41
N ARG A 98 -7.73 -12.81 9.50
CA ARG A 98 -8.40 -14.10 9.76
C ARG A 98 -9.41 -14.03 10.91
N THR A 99 -10.57 -13.41 10.67
CA THR A 99 -11.77 -13.64 11.50
C THR A 99 -12.54 -14.86 10.99
N ILE A 100 -13.15 -15.62 11.91
CA ILE A 100 -13.63 -17.01 11.77
C ILE A 100 -14.98 -17.13 11.00
N ALA A 101 -15.54 -16.03 10.50
CA ALA A 101 -16.79 -16.05 9.75
C ALA A 101 -16.52 -16.16 8.24
N ALA A 102 -17.11 -17.17 7.59
CA ALA A 102 -16.86 -17.50 6.19
C ALA A 102 -17.32 -16.39 5.21
N GLU A 103 -18.23 -15.51 5.65
CA GLU A 103 -18.85 -14.49 4.81
C GLU A 103 -17.89 -13.34 4.43
N ASP A 104 -16.89 -13.01 5.27
CA ASP A 104 -16.00 -11.85 5.07
C ASP A 104 -14.50 -12.21 4.96
N GLN A 105 -14.20 -13.49 4.71
CA GLN A 105 -12.82 -14.00 4.70
C GLN A 105 -11.88 -13.27 3.70
N TYR A 106 -12.41 -12.83 2.55
CA TYR A 106 -11.66 -12.12 1.51
C TYR A 106 -11.59 -10.60 1.73
N GLN A 107 -12.35 -10.08 2.68
CA GLN A 107 -12.39 -8.65 2.99
C GLN A 107 -11.44 -8.26 4.13
N SER A 108 -10.71 -9.24 4.69
CA SER A 108 -9.87 -9.09 5.88
C SER A 108 -8.38 -8.88 5.57
N GLY A 109 -8.02 -8.62 4.31
CA GLY A 109 -6.64 -8.34 3.91
C GLY A 109 -6.09 -7.05 4.53
N TYR A 110 -4.75 -6.91 4.55
CA TYR A 110 -4.05 -5.71 4.98
C TYR A 110 -4.31 -5.31 6.45
N CYS A 111 -4.65 -6.27 7.30
CA CYS A 111 -4.92 -6.05 8.72
C CYS A 111 -3.64 -6.06 9.58
N TYR A 112 -2.60 -6.78 9.13
CA TYR A 112 -1.29 -6.88 9.77
C TYR A 112 -0.18 -6.26 8.90
N LYS A 113 0.81 -5.64 9.56
CA LYS A 113 2.02 -5.06 8.93
C LYS A 113 3.32 -5.75 9.33
N GLU A 114 3.24 -6.60 10.33
CA GLU A 114 4.34 -7.37 10.90
C GLU A 114 3.84 -8.77 11.20
N ALA A 115 4.74 -9.74 11.19
CA ALA A 115 4.45 -11.11 11.57
C ALA A 115 3.80 -11.16 12.96
N LYS A 116 2.91 -12.13 13.15
CA LYS A 116 2.29 -12.39 14.46
C LYS A 116 3.36 -12.68 15.50
N GLU A 117 3.07 -12.37 16.76
CA GLU A 117 4.05 -12.44 17.86
C GLU A 117 4.75 -13.81 17.93
N GLU A 118 4.01 -14.89 17.68
CA GLU A 118 4.51 -16.27 17.64
C GLU A 118 5.67 -16.49 16.64
N PHE A 119 5.73 -15.70 15.57
CA PHE A 119 6.79 -15.74 14.55
C PHE A 119 7.82 -14.62 14.72
N ARG A 120 7.49 -13.57 15.48
CA ARG A 120 8.37 -12.43 15.76
C ARG A 120 9.44 -12.79 16.79
N ASP A 121 9.09 -13.62 17.78
CA ASP A 121 9.95 -13.91 18.94
C ASP A 121 10.91 -15.11 18.73
N ALA A 122 11.03 -15.59 17.48
CA ALA A 122 12.02 -16.58 17.08
C ALA A 122 13.46 -16.04 17.18
N PRO A 123 14.50 -16.90 17.34
CA PRO A 123 15.89 -16.48 17.53
C PRO A 123 16.53 -15.67 16.37
N TYR A 124 15.79 -15.41 15.26
CA TYR A 124 16.23 -14.64 14.09
C TYR A 124 15.61 -13.23 14.09
N ARG A 125 16.12 -12.36 14.97
CA ARG A 125 15.41 -11.17 15.47
C ARG A 125 15.19 -9.96 14.53
N PRO A 126 15.97 -9.67 13.46
CA PRO A 126 15.68 -8.49 12.63
C PRO A 126 14.83 -8.78 11.38
N TYR A 127 14.79 -10.01 10.88
CA TYR A 127 14.22 -10.33 9.55
C TYR A 127 12.87 -11.06 9.59
N TYR A 128 12.08 -10.87 10.66
CA TYR A 128 10.69 -11.34 10.66
C TYR A 128 9.85 -10.65 9.58
N GLY A 129 8.77 -11.30 9.18
CA GLY A 129 7.88 -10.86 8.10
C GLY A 129 7.34 -9.44 8.32
N ARG A 130 7.46 -8.58 7.31
CA ARG A 130 6.89 -7.22 7.33
C ARG A 130 6.26 -6.81 6.01
N GLY A 131 5.29 -5.91 6.11
CA GLY A 131 4.62 -5.30 4.98
C GLY A 131 3.69 -6.25 4.21
N PRO A 132 3.25 -5.83 3.00
CA PRO A 132 2.23 -6.53 2.22
C PRO A 132 2.61 -7.96 1.83
N VAL A 133 3.90 -8.22 1.59
CA VAL A 133 4.42 -9.55 1.19
C VAL A 133 5.07 -10.30 2.35
N GLN A 134 4.92 -9.82 3.59
CA GLN A 134 5.55 -10.39 4.78
C GLN A 134 7.04 -10.74 4.58
N LEU A 135 7.80 -9.79 4.02
CA LEU A 135 9.20 -9.99 3.63
C LEU A 135 10.05 -10.45 4.83
N ALA A 136 10.71 -11.61 4.69
CA ALA A 136 11.52 -12.25 5.72
C ALA A 136 12.73 -13.00 5.12
N TRP A 137 13.73 -13.30 5.95
CA TRP A 137 14.98 -14.00 5.57
C TRP A 137 15.50 -14.89 6.69
#